data_AF-A0A8H4WVJ8-F1
#
_entry.id   AF-A0A8H4WVJ8-F1
#
_cell.length_a   1.000
_cell.length_b   1.000
_cell.length_c   1.000
_cell.angle_alpha   90.00
_cell.angle_beta   90.00
_cell.angle_gamma   90.00
#
_symmetry.space_group_name_H-M   'P 1'
#
loop_
_entity.id
_entity.type
_entity.pdbx_description
1 polymer ?
#
loop_
_entity_poly.entity_id
_entity_poly.type
_entity_poly.pdbx_seq_one_letter_code
_entity_poly.pdbx_strand_id
1 'polypeptide(L)'
;MPNIPPSSPPTHRQSPHTTGKMETNNISSNHSDSRETDNETSMSAEQEAADKEKRDRARYARRRRKCNELNLVDMALSGQRLNEEQCAALLKQPTYPPDATVFLQSLNGYIEEMGDMKSFKRELISSVGSRLPFLLRSSELCKFALADWRVPTAKDISQMGLHGAFDMIWTARLRRQSGRKRKEKARAVARRGPGQRGLTQVQYWARKMLDEFEAAEERGDPLTNGTANAAWSNIVTKNPVWIEKIYIWGQDYGFVCYTSSETEQRPANSKEAWFSIFNDKRLSEDLYGYRVGAWDSIMGGLTLSLSKTMTPLWQSSCQMHGLPTEDCPSAFRQHFKKVAVPSLESPRMSRNTFLVLHDACIWPELDTVTEGMSIPHPPEPDSSRDEYHPMVFLWAYDADWEPPRRANQQQEATTVIEGCTCQGTFAGGYGGADEDGYEGRVKVDVPVLFTWLYWARHVSEPHIDLKDIWRMAQTMPGQIWTCCHDRFDSSRPDSRMPGQPPDPIKEVLDL
;
A
#
# COMPACT_ATOMS: atom_id res chain seq x y z
N MET A 1 -33.53 -2.34 40.40
CA MET A 1 -33.46 -1.02 39.73
C MET A 1 -32.80 -0.03 40.69
N PRO A 2 -31.64 0.55 40.35
CA PRO A 2 -31.13 1.71 41.06
C PRO A 2 -31.28 2.99 40.21
N ASN A 3 -31.62 4.07 40.91
CA ASN A 3 -31.85 5.43 40.42
C ASN A 3 -30.57 6.10 39.91
N ILE A 4 -30.66 6.77 38.76
CA ILE A 4 -29.63 7.68 38.23
C ILE A 4 -30.21 9.11 38.24
N PRO A 5 -29.53 10.12 38.81
CA PRO A 5 -29.98 11.51 38.79
C PRO A 5 -29.57 12.23 37.48
N PRO A 6 -30.25 13.34 37.10
CA PRO A 6 -30.12 13.93 35.78
C PRO A 6 -28.89 14.83 35.63
N SER A 7 -28.23 14.70 34.48
CA SER A 7 -27.11 15.51 34.01
C SER A 7 -27.54 16.92 33.58
N SER A 8 -26.80 17.93 34.04
CA SER A 8 -26.96 19.35 33.68
C SER A 8 -26.48 19.67 32.24
N PRO A 9 -26.97 20.76 31.62
CA PRO A 9 -26.67 21.10 30.23
C PRO A 9 -25.36 21.89 30.04
N PRO A 10 -24.79 21.92 28.82
CA PRO A 10 -23.50 22.54 28.57
C PRO A 10 -23.61 24.06 28.38
N THR A 11 -22.68 24.78 28.99
CA THR A 11 -22.47 26.22 28.87
C THR A 11 -21.72 26.57 27.58
N HIS A 12 -22.36 27.36 26.71
CA HIS A 12 -21.75 28.01 25.57
C HIS A 12 -20.72 29.06 26.01
N ARG A 13 -19.45 28.88 25.62
CA ARG A 13 -18.40 29.91 25.74
C ARG A 13 -18.34 30.71 24.44
N GLN A 14 -18.81 31.95 24.47
CA GLN A 14 -18.60 32.95 23.42
C GLN A 14 -17.16 33.48 23.49
N SER A 15 -16.50 33.57 22.33
CA SER A 15 -15.21 34.25 22.17
C SER A 15 -15.44 35.67 21.68
N PRO A 16 -14.76 36.70 22.22
CA PRO A 16 -14.97 38.08 21.79
C PRO A 16 -14.11 38.43 20.56
N HIS A 17 -14.77 39.04 19.58
CA HIS A 17 -14.15 39.81 18.50
C HIS A 17 -13.42 41.03 19.06
N THR A 18 -12.15 41.20 18.68
CA THR A 18 -11.39 42.44 18.89
C THR A 18 -11.18 43.12 17.53
N THR A 19 -11.93 44.19 17.29
CA THR A 19 -11.70 45.15 16.21
C THR A 19 -10.71 46.20 16.67
N GLY A 20 -9.47 46.14 16.17
CA GLY A 20 -8.47 47.19 16.34
C GLY A 20 -8.67 48.29 15.31
N LYS A 21 -9.17 49.46 15.73
CA LYS A 21 -9.01 50.73 15.02
C LYS A 21 -7.56 51.20 15.24
N MET A 22 -6.83 51.47 14.16
CA MET A 22 -5.58 52.22 14.24
C MET A 22 -5.82 53.67 13.85
N GLU A 23 -5.39 54.54 14.75
CA GLU A 23 -5.48 55.98 14.73
C GLU A 23 -4.56 56.60 13.67
N THR A 24 -5.07 57.65 13.04
CA THR A 24 -4.34 58.57 12.19
C THR A 24 -3.48 59.51 13.05
N ASN A 25 -2.17 59.53 12.83
CA ASN A 25 -1.31 60.61 13.31
C ASN A 25 -0.65 61.34 12.13
N ASN A 26 -1.09 62.59 11.96
CA ASN A 26 -0.43 63.65 11.21
C ASN A 26 0.89 64.00 11.88
N ILE A 27 2.02 63.87 11.17
CA ILE A 27 3.20 64.70 11.42
C ILE A 27 3.70 65.21 10.07
N SER A 28 3.62 66.53 9.94
CA SER A 28 4.17 67.33 8.87
C SER A 28 5.65 67.60 9.17
N SER A 29 6.53 67.35 8.21
CA SER A 29 7.82 68.05 8.16
C SER A 29 8.29 68.20 6.71
N ASN A 30 8.22 69.44 6.25
CA ASN A 30 8.84 69.91 5.02
C ASN A 30 10.36 69.73 5.08
N HIS A 31 10.92 69.00 4.13
CA HIS A 31 12.27 69.27 3.64
C HIS A 31 12.28 69.13 2.12
N SER A 32 12.25 70.28 1.46
CA SER A 32 12.60 70.48 0.07
C SER A 32 14.10 70.22 -0.09
N ASP A 33 14.43 69.13 -0.79
CA ASP A 33 15.78 68.89 -1.28
C ASP A 33 15.70 68.41 -2.74
N SER A 34 16.34 69.21 -3.58
CA SER A 34 16.40 69.11 -5.03
C SER A 34 17.08 67.81 -5.44
N ARG A 35 16.32 66.87 -6.01
CA ARG A 35 16.87 65.74 -6.76
C ARG A 35 16.24 65.70 -8.13
N GLU A 36 17.12 65.61 -9.12
CA GLU A 36 16.82 65.37 -10.51
C GLU A 36 15.71 64.33 -10.65
N THR A 37 14.68 64.68 -11.41
CA THR A 37 13.65 63.77 -11.87
C THR A 37 14.29 62.77 -12.83
N ASP A 38 14.91 61.74 -12.27
CA ASP A 38 15.08 60.48 -12.98
C ASP A 38 13.68 60.00 -13.35
N ASN A 39 13.38 60.03 -14.65
CA ASN A 39 12.25 59.37 -15.26
C ASN A 39 12.40 57.85 -15.02
N GLU A 40 12.17 57.38 -13.80
CA GLU A 40 11.88 55.99 -13.52
C GLU A 40 10.59 55.67 -14.26
N THR A 41 10.77 55.13 -15.46
CA THR A 41 9.71 54.62 -16.29
C THR A 41 9.18 53.40 -15.55
N SER A 42 8.19 53.61 -14.67
CA SER A 42 7.53 52.56 -13.91
C SER A 42 7.10 51.48 -14.88
N MET A 43 7.74 50.31 -14.80
CA MET A 43 7.41 49.19 -15.67
C MET A 43 5.97 48.80 -15.39
N SER A 44 5.19 48.55 -16.44
CA SER A 44 3.83 48.08 -16.24
C SER A 44 3.85 46.71 -15.56
N ALA A 45 2.79 46.37 -14.82
CA ALA A 45 2.66 45.05 -14.18
C ALA A 45 2.84 43.89 -15.18
N GLU A 46 2.46 44.09 -16.45
CA GLU A 46 2.66 43.13 -17.53
C GLU A 46 4.14 42.99 -17.92
N GLN A 47 4.88 44.09 -17.99
CA GLN A 47 6.32 44.09 -18.25
C GLN A 47 7.08 43.41 -17.10
N GLU A 48 6.70 43.70 -15.85
CA GLU A 48 7.26 43.04 -14.67
C GLU A 48 7.00 41.52 -14.68
N ALA A 49 5.79 41.09 -15.04
CA ALA A 49 5.45 39.67 -15.15
C ALA A 49 6.24 38.98 -16.27
N ALA A 50 6.34 39.60 -17.45
CA ALA A 50 7.12 39.09 -18.57
C ALA A 50 8.61 38.98 -18.25
N ASP A 51 9.19 39.98 -17.58
CA ASP A 51 10.59 39.97 -17.18
C ASP A 51 10.87 38.94 -16.07
N LYS A 52 9.92 38.74 -15.15
CA LYS A 52 9.99 37.66 -14.16
C LYS A 52 9.98 36.30 -14.86
N GLU A 53 9.04 36.05 -15.76
CA GLU A 53 8.97 34.81 -16.54
C GLU A 53 10.26 34.57 -17.35
N LYS A 54 10.78 35.59 -18.03
CA LYS A 54 12.03 35.50 -18.80
C LYS A 54 13.22 35.11 -17.93
N ARG A 55 13.34 35.72 -16.74
CA ARG A 55 14.39 35.38 -15.75
C ARG A 55 14.24 33.94 -15.25
N ASP A 56 13.02 33.49 -14.98
CA ASP A 56 12.78 32.13 -14.52
C ASP A 56 13.06 31.10 -15.61
N ARG A 57 12.59 31.32 -16.85
CA ARG A 57 12.94 30.48 -18.01
C ARG A 57 14.45 30.35 -18.20
N ALA A 58 15.20 31.47 -18.09
CA ALA A 58 16.66 31.45 -18.18
C ALA A 58 17.31 30.63 -17.05
N ARG A 59 16.79 30.73 -15.82
CA ARG A 59 17.25 29.95 -14.66
C ARG A 59 17.04 28.45 -14.90
N TYR A 60 15.86 28.04 -15.34
CA TYR A 60 15.56 26.64 -15.63
C TYR A 60 16.37 26.10 -16.82
N ALA A 61 16.59 26.91 -17.86
CA ALA A 61 17.45 26.54 -18.97
C ALA A 61 18.90 26.28 -18.54
N ARG A 62 19.45 27.11 -17.63
CA ARG A 62 20.79 26.90 -17.05
C ARG A 62 20.87 25.58 -16.26
N ARG A 63 19.88 25.31 -15.41
CA ARG A 63 19.79 24.04 -14.65
C ARG A 63 19.73 22.82 -15.58
N ARG A 64 18.96 22.91 -16.67
CA ARG A 64 18.88 21.85 -17.69
C ARG A 64 20.22 21.57 -18.35
N ARG A 65 20.95 22.63 -18.75
CA ARG A 65 22.26 22.49 -19.39
C ARG A 65 23.23 21.76 -18.47
N LYS A 66 23.27 22.15 -17.19
CA LYS A 66 24.06 21.47 -16.17
C LYS A 66 23.70 19.98 -16.04
N CYS A 67 22.42 19.62 -16.12
CA CYS A 67 22.00 18.21 -16.11
C CYS A 67 22.39 17.45 -17.39
N ASN A 68 22.39 18.11 -18.56
CA ASN A 68 22.75 17.49 -19.84
C ASN A 68 24.27 17.23 -19.97
N GLU A 69 25.10 17.95 -19.21
CA GLU A 69 26.55 17.71 -19.10
C GLU A 69 26.87 16.43 -18.31
N LEU A 70 25.92 15.93 -17.51
CA LEU A 70 26.07 14.71 -16.73
C LEU A 70 25.66 13.47 -17.53
N ASN A 71 26.36 12.36 -17.31
CA ASN A 71 25.95 11.06 -17.83
C ASN A 71 24.86 10.43 -16.95
N LEU A 72 23.66 11.03 -16.99
CA LEU A 72 22.52 10.61 -16.16
C LEU A 72 22.12 9.14 -16.34
N VAL A 73 22.40 8.56 -17.51
CA VAL A 73 22.11 7.14 -17.77
C VAL A 73 23.01 6.26 -16.93
N ASP A 74 24.32 6.53 -16.91
CA ASP A 74 25.26 5.71 -16.17
C ASP A 74 25.14 5.95 -14.66
N MET A 75 24.89 7.20 -14.25
CA MET A 75 24.56 7.51 -12.85
C MET A 75 23.36 6.68 -12.37
N ALA A 76 22.24 6.70 -13.10
CA ALA A 76 21.06 5.93 -12.74
C ALA A 76 21.31 4.41 -12.68
N LEU A 77 22.09 3.87 -13.61
CA LEU A 77 22.37 2.44 -13.68
C LEU A 77 23.43 1.97 -12.70
N SER A 78 24.27 2.86 -12.19
CA SER A 78 25.26 2.58 -11.14
C SER A 78 24.68 2.58 -9.73
N GLY A 79 23.37 2.84 -9.57
CA GLY A 79 22.72 2.96 -8.26
C GLY A 79 22.87 4.34 -7.62
N GLN A 80 23.55 5.29 -8.27
CA GLN A 80 23.68 6.65 -7.75
C GLN A 80 22.30 7.33 -7.68
N ARG A 81 21.99 7.89 -6.50
CA ARG A 81 20.73 8.61 -6.26
C ARG A 81 20.66 9.89 -7.10
N LEU A 82 19.72 9.94 -8.03
CA LEU A 82 19.40 11.13 -8.80
C LEU A 82 18.54 12.10 -7.98
N ASN A 83 18.79 13.41 -8.11
CA ASN A 83 17.89 14.43 -7.58
C ASN A 83 16.68 14.67 -8.52
N GLU A 84 15.73 15.52 -8.09
CA GLU A 84 14.51 15.81 -8.85
C GLU A 84 14.78 16.37 -10.26
N GLU A 85 15.71 17.29 -10.39
CA GLU A 85 16.06 17.91 -11.68
C GLU A 85 16.72 16.90 -12.64
N GLN A 86 17.58 16.03 -12.11
CA GLN A 86 18.23 14.96 -12.86
C GLN A 86 17.20 13.90 -13.32
N CYS A 87 16.24 13.55 -12.46
CA CYS A 87 15.13 12.67 -12.83
C CYS A 87 14.29 13.29 -13.94
N ALA A 88 13.88 14.55 -13.79
CA ALA A 88 13.11 15.28 -14.79
C ALA A 88 13.86 15.37 -16.13
N ALA A 89 15.17 15.65 -16.11
CA ALA A 89 16.00 15.71 -17.30
C ALA A 89 16.09 14.35 -18.01
N LEU A 90 16.32 13.25 -17.27
CA LEU A 90 16.41 11.89 -17.81
C LEU A 90 15.07 11.41 -18.40
N LEU A 91 13.96 11.82 -17.77
CA LEU A 91 12.60 11.61 -18.26
C LEU A 91 12.21 12.57 -19.39
N LYS A 92 13.03 13.59 -19.69
CA LYS A 92 12.77 14.66 -20.67
C LYS A 92 11.53 15.50 -20.36
N GLN A 93 11.24 15.70 -19.09
CA GLN A 93 10.15 16.57 -18.64
C GLN A 93 10.44 18.04 -18.98
N PRO A 94 9.39 18.87 -19.11
CA PRO A 94 9.54 20.31 -19.31
C PRO A 94 10.34 20.90 -18.15
N THR A 95 11.20 21.85 -18.49
CA THR A 95 12.06 22.49 -17.50
C THR A 95 11.42 23.70 -16.86
N TYR A 96 10.44 24.32 -17.50
CA TYR A 96 9.66 25.41 -16.92
C TYR A 96 8.26 24.86 -16.57
N PRO A 97 7.93 24.69 -15.27
CA PRO A 97 6.67 24.07 -14.86
C PRO A 97 5.40 24.71 -15.47
N PRO A 98 5.31 26.03 -15.70
CA PRO A 98 4.16 26.64 -16.35
C PRO A 98 3.88 26.14 -17.76
N ASP A 99 4.91 25.79 -18.56
CA ASP A 99 4.70 25.18 -19.88
C ASP A 99 3.97 23.83 -19.75
N ALA A 100 4.29 23.09 -18.69
CA ALA A 100 3.62 21.83 -18.37
C ALA A 100 2.16 22.05 -17.94
N THR A 101 1.92 23.07 -17.14
CA THR A 101 0.56 23.44 -16.70
C THR A 101 -0.31 23.87 -17.87
N VAL A 102 0.18 24.75 -18.75
CA VAL A 102 -0.58 25.20 -19.93
C VAL A 102 -0.90 24.02 -20.85
N PHE A 103 0.08 23.14 -21.09
CA PHE A 103 -0.17 21.93 -21.88
C PHE A 103 -1.18 21.00 -21.23
N LEU A 104 -1.07 20.75 -19.93
CA LEU A 104 -2.03 19.94 -19.19
C LEU A 104 -3.45 20.52 -19.28
N GLN A 105 -3.58 21.83 -19.14
CA GLN A 105 -4.87 22.55 -19.26
C GLN A 105 -5.50 22.43 -20.64
N SER A 106 -4.67 22.22 -21.67
CA SER A 106 -5.16 22.02 -23.05
C SER A 106 -5.57 20.59 -23.37
N LEU A 107 -5.32 19.63 -22.48
CA LEU A 107 -5.69 18.23 -22.70
C LEU A 107 -7.17 18.01 -22.38
N ASN A 108 -7.82 17.19 -23.20
CA ASN A 108 -9.21 16.82 -22.98
C ASN A 108 -9.39 16.14 -21.61
N GLY A 109 -10.50 16.45 -20.93
CA GLY A 109 -10.81 15.91 -19.60
C GLY A 109 -10.06 16.55 -18.43
N TYR A 110 -9.22 17.57 -18.68
CA TYR A 110 -8.64 18.38 -17.61
C TYR A 110 -9.73 19.18 -16.86
N ILE A 111 -9.51 19.43 -15.57
CA ILE A 111 -10.43 20.12 -14.66
C ILE A 111 -9.69 21.34 -14.11
N GLU A 112 -10.22 22.54 -14.32
CA GLU A 112 -9.53 23.80 -13.96
C GLU A 112 -9.21 23.90 -12.46
N GLU A 113 -10.09 23.37 -11.61
CA GLU A 113 -9.96 23.35 -10.15
C GLU A 113 -8.73 22.56 -9.66
N MET A 114 -8.11 21.75 -10.54
CA MET A 114 -6.89 20.98 -10.22
C MET A 114 -5.64 21.86 -10.14
N GLY A 115 -5.72 23.11 -10.58
CA GLY A 115 -4.66 24.10 -10.44
C GLY A 115 -3.51 23.91 -11.42
N ASP A 116 -2.30 23.72 -10.91
CA ASP A 116 -1.10 23.57 -11.71
C ASP A 116 -0.65 22.11 -11.83
N MET A 117 0.36 21.84 -12.67
CA MET A 117 0.95 20.51 -12.83
C MET A 117 1.33 19.84 -11.50
N LYS A 118 1.82 20.63 -10.54
CA LYS A 118 2.26 20.11 -9.24
C LYS A 118 1.06 19.65 -8.42
N SER A 119 0.01 20.46 -8.40
CA SER A 119 -1.25 20.17 -7.72
C SER A 119 -1.95 18.98 -8.37
N PHE A 120 -2.07 18.96 -9.70
CA PHE A 120 -2.61 17.83 -10.45
C PHE A 120 -1.89 16.52 -10.14
N LYS A 121 -0.54 16.50 -10.16
CA LYS A 121 0.23 15.29 -9.80
C LYS A 121 -0.02 14.86 -8.36
N ARG A 122 -0.02 15.80 -7.41
CA ARG A 122 -0.27 15.50 -6.00
C ARG A 122 -1.64 14.88 -5.81
N GLU A 123 -2.69 15.49 -6.36
CA GLU A 123 -4.05 14.96 -6.25
C GLU A 123 -4.23 13.62 -6.97
N LEU A 124 -3.56 13.44 -8.12
CA LEU A 124 -3.55 12.16 -8.83
C LEU A 124 -2.90 11.06 -7.99
N ILE A 125 -1.78 11.34 -7.32
CA ILE A 125 -1.14 10.36 -6.43
C ILE A 125 -2.03 10.10 -5.20
N SER A 126 -2.61 11.13 -4.59
CA SER A 126 -3.50 10.99 -3.43
C SER A 126 -4.79 10.24 -3.75
N SER A 127 -5.26 10.31 -5.01
CA SER A 127 -6.48 9.63 -5.45
C SER A 127 -6.26 8.18 -5.87
N VAL A 128 -5.02 7.80 -6.24
CA VAL A 128 -4.62 6.42 -6.53
C VAL A 128 -4.67 5.62 -5.22
N GLY A 129 -5.82 4.98 -4.97
CA GLY A 129 -6.12 4.26 -3.72
C GLY A 129 -7.39 4.73 -3.01
N SER A 130 -7.99 5.85 -3.45
CA SER A 130 -9.26 6.35 -2.94
C SER A 130 -10.44 5.90 -3.83
N ARG A 131 -11.65 5.86 -3.27
CA ARG A 131 -12.91 5.64 -4.01
C ARG A 131 -13.30 6.81 -4.93
N LEU A 132 -12.52 7.89 -5.02
CA LEU A 132 -12.89 9.07 -5.81
C LEU A 132 -12.49 8.91 -7.28
N PRO A 133 -13.39 9.25 -8.22
CA PRO A 133 -13.21 8.98 -9.64
C PRO A 133 -12.03 9.77 -10.23
N PHE A 134 -11.17 8.99 -10.85
CA PHE A 134 -9.79 9.24 -11.21
C PHE A 134 -9.59 10.40 -12.19
N LEU A 135 -8.55 11.20 -11.94
CA LEU A 135 -8.23 12.42 -12.69
C LEU A 135 -7.71 12.17 -14.11
N LEU A 136 -7.53 10.91 -14.54
CA LEU A 136 -7.24 10.55 -15.93
C LEU A 136 -8.54 10.31 -16.70
N ARG A 137 -9.28 11.39 -16.93
CA ARG A 137 -10.63 11.36 -17.52
C ARG A 137 -10.67 11.17 -19.04
N SER A 138 -9.51 11.05 -19.68
CA SER A 138 -9.39 10.92 -21.12
C SER A 138 -8.19 10.06 -21.52
N SER A 139 -8.22 9.56 -22.75
CA SER A 139 -7.08 8.88 -23.37
C SER A 139 -5.85 9.81 -23.43
N GLU A 140 -6.03 11.11 -23.64
CA GLU A 140 -4.95 12.09 -23.69
C GLU A 140 -4.22 12.24 -22.34
N LEU A 141 -4.98 12.33 -21.24
CA LEU A 141 -4.41 12.40 -19.89
C LEU A 141 -3.68 11.11 -19.52
N CYS A 142 -4.22 9.95 -19.92
CA CYS A 142 -3.56 8.65 -19.74
C CYS A 142 -2.23 8.59 -20.52
N LYS A 143 -2.26 8.93 -21.81
CA LYS A 143 -1.05 9.01 -22.66
C LYS A 143 -0.03 9.98 -22.07
N PHE A 144 -0.47 11.08 -21.47
CA PHE A 144 0.42 12.10 -20.92
C PHE A 144 1.19 11.59 -19.68
N ALA A 145 0.51 10.87 -18.80
CA ALA A 145 1.13 10.16 -17.68
C ALA A 145 2.12 9.08 -18.17
N LEU A 146 1.71 8.25 -19.13
CA LEU A 146 2.53 7.17 -19.71
C LEU A 146 3.73 7.69 -20.52
N ALA A 147 3.65 8.92 -21.02
CA ALA A 147 4.72 9.64 -21.70
C ALA A 147 5.70 10.34 -20.73
N ASP A 148 5.62 10.04 -19.42
CA ASP A 148 6.47 10.61 -18.36
C ASP A 148 6.25 12.13 -18.16
N TRP A 149 5.03 12.65 -18.38
CA TRP A 149 4.68 14.09 -18.28
C TRP A 149 5.43 14.99 -19.28
N ARG A 150 5.72 14.47 -20.47
CA ARG A 150 6.42 15.22 -21.52
C ARG A 150 5.47 16.14 -22.27
N VAL A 151 5.97 17.33 -22.55
CA VAL A 151 5.26 18.36 -23.31
C VAL A 151 5.92 18.50 -24.68
N PRO A 152 5.14 18.68 -25.76
CA PRO A 152 5.67 19.02 -27.08
C PRO A 152 6.47 20.33 -27.06
N THR A 153 7.47 20.47 -27.93
CA THR A 153 8.15 21.76 -28.06
C THR A 153 7.29 22.74 -28.85
N ALA A 154 7.47 24.05 -28.64
CA ALA A 154 6.77 25.07 -29.42
C ALA A 154 6.94 24.89 -30.94
N LYS A 155 8.11 24.39 -31.36
CA LYS A 155 8.40 24.05 -32.75
C LYS A 155 7.55 22.88 -33.25
N ASP A 156 7.38 21.83 -32.45
CA ASP A 156 6.57 20.68 -32.84
C ASP A 156 5.10 21.09 -32.95
N ILE A 157 4.61 21.91 -32.01
CA ILE A 157 3.23 22.44 -32.01
C ILE A 157 2.98 23.30 -33.24
N SER A 158 3.90 24.18 -33.62
CA SER A 158 3.71 25.03 -34.81
C SER A 158 3.73 24.25 -36.12
N GLN A 159 4.42 23.11 -36.17
CA GLN A 159 4.53 22.28 -37.37
C GLN A 159 3.35 21.31 -37.54
N MET A 160 2.85 20.73 -36.45
CA MET A 160 1.91 19.58 -36.50
C MET A 160 0.61 19.83 -35.74
N GLY A 161 0.45 21.01 -35.15
CA GLY A 161 -0.58 21.28 -34.17
C GLY A 161 -0.29 20.60 -32.82
N LEU A 162 -1.06 20.97 -31.80
CA LEU A 162 -0.89 20.48 -30.44
C LEU A 162 -1.03 18.95 -30.35
N HIS A 163 -2.14 18.41 -30.86
CA HIS A 163 -2.44 16.98 -30.80
C HIS A 163 -1.44 16.15 -31.62
N GLY A 164 -1.13 16.57 -32.86
CA GLY A 164 -0.15 15.88 -33.70
C GLY A 164 1.26 15.84 -33.08
N ALA A 165 1.67 16.94 -32.44
CA ALA A 165 2.94 17.00 -31.74
C ALA A 165 2.98 16.11 -30.49
N PHE A 166 1.85 15.96 -29.80
CA PHE A 166 1.73 15.05 -28.66
C PHE A 166 1.68 13.57 -29.09
N ASP A 167 0.97 13.25 -30.17
CA ASP A 167 0.95 11.91 -30.75
C ASP A 167 2.34 11.45 -31.21
N MET A 168 3.17 12.39 -31.68
CA MET A 168 4.58 12.10 -31.96
C MET A 168 5.33 11.67 -30.69
N ILE A 169 5.12 12.34 -29.55
CA ILE A 169 5.73 11.97 -28.27
C ILE A 169 5.27 10.58 -27.85
N TRP A 170 3.96 10.30 -27.96
CA TRP A 170 3.35 9.03 -27.62
C TRP A 170 3.88 7.88 -28.50
N THR A 171 3.89 8.06 -29.81
CA THR A 171 4.43 7.08 -30.76
C THR A 171 5.91 6.82 -30.50
N ALA A 172 6.68 7.88 -30.21
CA ALA A 172 8.09 7.74 -29.85
C ALA A 172 8.29 7.02 -28.51
N ARG A 173 7.34 7.10 -27.57
CA ARG A 173 7.33 6.34 -26.31
C ARG A 173 7.12 4.85 -26.58
N LEU A 174 6.14 4.49 -27.41
CA LEU A 174 5.86 3.09 -27.78
C LEU A 174 7.08 2.44 -28.47
N ARG A 175 7.67 3.11 -29.47
CA ARG A 175 8.88 2.63 -30.17
C ARG A 175 10.10 2.44 -29.26
N ARG A 176 10.18 3.16 -28.13
CA ARG A 176 11.32 3.06 -27.20
C ARG A 176 11.23 1.85 -26.29
N GLN A 177 10.02 1.36 -25.99
CA GLN A 177 9.84 0.14 -25.21
C GLN A 177 10.41 -1.09 -25.94
N SER A 178 10.39 -1.11 -27.27
CA SER A 178 10.90 -2.22 -28.07
C SER A 178 12.41 -2.16 -28.37
N GLY A 179 13.03 -0.97 -28.47
CA GLY A 179 14.37 -0.85 -29.08
C GLY A 179 15.55 -0.38 -28.21
N ARG A 180 15.36 0.15 -26.99
CA ARG A 180 16.48 0.77 -26.21
C ARG A 180 16.49 0.40 -24.73
N LYS A 181 16.80 -0.87 -24.43
CA LYS A 181 16.80 -1.44 -23.07
C LYS A 181 17.62 -0.62 -22.06
N ARG A 182 18.84 -0.17 -22.37
CA ARG A 182 19.70 0.56 -21.41
C ARG A 182 19.11 1.90 -20.95
N LYS A 183 18.72 2.77 -21.89
CA LYS A 183 18.13 4.08 -21.57
C LYS A 183 16.78 3.95 -20.88
N GLU A 184 15.99 2.94 -21.22
CA GLU A 184 14.70 2.70 -20.58
C GLU A 184 14.87 2.16 -19.16
N LYS A 185 15.86 1.28 -18.90
CA LYS A 185 16.24 0.88 -17.54
C LYS A 185 16.61 2.09 -16.68
N ALA A 186 17.44 2.99 -17.20
CA ALA A 186 17.80 4.22 -16.49
C ALA A 186 16.57 5.11 -16.19
N ARG A 187 15.62 5.22 -17.13
CA ARG A 187 14.36 5.94 -16.88
C ARG A 187 13.47 5.26 -15.85
N ALA A 188 13.44 3.92 -15.83
CA ALA A 188 12.69 3.19 -14.82
C ALA A 188 13.21 3.50 -13.41
N VAL A 189 14.54 3.63 -13.24
CA VAL A 189 15.14 4.13 -11.99
C VAL A 189 14.66 5.56 -11.69
N ALA A 190 14.72 6.47 -12.68
CA ALA A 190 14.30 7.85 -12.50
C ALA A 190 12.81 8.02 -12.10
N ARG A 191 11.92 7.13 -12.56
CA ARG A 191 10.49 7.13 -12.18
C ARG A 191 10.26 6.82 -10.69
N ARG A 192 11.23 6.19 -10.03
CA ARG A 192 11.23 5.93 -8.58
C ARG A 192 12.00 7.00 -7.80
N GLY A 193 12.57 7.97 -8.50
CA GLY A 193 13.40 9.01 -7.91
C GLY A 193 12.61 10.10 -7.18
N PRO A 194 13.32 10.99 -6.46
CA PRO A 194 12.74 12.17 -5.81
C PRO A 194 11.94 13.03 -6.79
N GLY A 195 10.77 13.52 -6.36
CA GLY A 195 9.87 14.34 -7.18
C GLY A 195 9.05 13.57 -8.23
N GLN A 196 9.27 12.25 -8.37
CA GLN A 196 8.47 11.36 -9.22
C GLN A 196 7.63 10.36 -8.39
N ARG A 197 7.37 10.68 -7.10
CA ARG A 197 6.59 9.82 -6.19
C ARG A 197 5.27 9.43 -6.85
N GLY A 198 4.90 8.16 -6.72
CA GLY A 198 3.66 7.63 -7.28
C GLY A 198 3.59 7.57 -8.81
N LEU A 199 4.59 8.06 -9.58
CA LEU A 199 4.52 8.05 -11.04
C LEU A 199 4.36 6.64 -11.62
N THR A 200 5.08 5.66 -11.07
CA THR A 200 4.95 4.26 -11.54
C THR A 200 3.53 3.73 -11.32
N GLN A 201 2.92 4.06 -10.18
CA GLN A 201 1.56 3.67 -9.83
C GLN A 201 0.53 4.38 -10.71
N VAL A 202 0.72 5.68 -10.95
CA VAL A 202 -0.07 6.45 -11.90
C VAL A 202 0.01 5.86 -13.30
N GLN A 203 1.21 5.46 -13.76
CA GLN A 203 1.39 4.84 -15.07
C GLN A 203 0.72 3.47 -15.18
N TYR A 204 0.69 2.69 -14.09
CA TYR A 204 -0.06 1.44 -14.03
C TYR A 204 -1.56 1.70 -14.28
N TRP A 205 -2.17 2.63 -13.54
CA TRP A 205 -3.59 2.95 -13.70
C TRP A 205 -3.90 3.65 -15.02
N ALA A 206 -3.01 4.51 -15.50
CA ALA A 206 -3.11 5.15 -16.80
C ALA A 206 -3.13 4.13 -17.94
N ARG A 207 -2.37 3.03 -17.82
CA ARG A 207 -2.41 1.94 -18.79
C ARG A 207 -3.79 1.28 -18.80
N LYS A 208 -4.25 0.83 -17.64
CA LYS A 208 -5.56 0.17 -17.49
C LYS A 208 -6.73 1.05 -17.98
N MET A 209 -6.71 2.35 -17.63
CA MET A 209 -7.71 3.30 -18.12
C MET A 209 -7.63 3.51 -19.63
N LEU A 210 -6.42 3.59 -20.19
CA LEU A 210 -6.23 3.74 -21.63
C LEU A 210 -6.78 2.53 -22.38
N ASP A 211 -6.51 1.31 -21.88
CA ASP A 211 -7.02 0.08 -22.47
C ASP A 211 -8.58 0.07 -22.48
N GLU A 212 -9.23 0.52 -21.40
CA GLU A 212 -10.70 0.68 -21.35
C GLU A 212 -11.22 1.76 -22.30
N PHE A 213 -10.51 2.89 -22.43
CA PHE A 213 -10.90 3.95 -23.35
C PHE A 213 -10.78 3.52 -24.82
N GLU A 214 -9.70 2.84 -25.17
CA GLU A 214 -9.49 2.28 -26.52
C GLU A 214 -10.57 1.23 -26.81
N ALA A 215 -10.88 0.34 -25.85
CA ALA A 215 -11.98 -0.61 -25.99
C ALA A 215 -13.37 0.06 -26.11
N ALA A 216 -13.58 1.20 -25.44
CA ALA A 216 -14.82 1.99 -25.56
C ALA A 216 -14.94 2.65 -26.93
N GLU A 217 -13.85 3.24 -27.45
CA GLU A 217 -13.80 3.79 -28.81
C GLU A 217 -14.09 2.70 -29.86
N GLU A 218 -13.53 1.50 -29.71
CA GLU A 218 -13.78 0.35 -30.60
C GLU A 218 -15.26 -0.09 -30.59
N ARG A 219 -15.95 0.02 -29.45
CA ARG A 219 -17.39 -0.24 -29.34
C ARG A 219 -18.26 0.91 -29.88
N GLY A 220 -17.67 2.07 -30.16
CA GLY A 220 -18.41 3.28 -30.52
C GLY A 220 -19.08 3.96 -29.32
N ASP A 221 -18.65 3.64 -28.09
CA ASP A 221 -19.16 4.29 -26.89
C ASP A 221 -18.65 5.74 -26.82
N PRO A 222 -19.50 6.74 -26.53
CA PRO A 222 -19.06 8.13 -26.46
C PRO A 222 -18.09 8.31 -25.27
N LEU A 223 -16.93 8.92 -25.49
CA LEU A 223 -15.97 9.23 -24.44
C LEU A 223 -16.41 10.48 -23.64
N THR A 224 -17.26 10.27 -22.64
CA THR A 224 -17.75 11.33 -21.74
C THR A 224 -17.15 11.19 -20.34
N ASN A 225 -17.43 12.15 -19.45
CA ASN A 225 -17.15 11.99 -18.01
C ASN A 225 -17.78 10.72 -17.42
N GLY A 226 -18.92 10.26 -17.96
CA GLY A 226 -19.54 8.99 -17.57
C GLY A 226 -18.68 7.78 -17.94
N THR A 227 -17.96 7.84 -19.06
CA THR A 227 -17.08 6.78 -19.56
C THR A 227 -15.83 6.64 -18.71
N ALA A 228 -15.25 7.75 -18.24
CA ALA A 228 -14.15 7.69 -17.27
C ALA A 228 -14.58 7.02 -15.95
N ASN A 229 -15.79 7.32 -15.46
CA ASN A 229 -16.34 6.66 -14.28
C ASN A 229 -16.60 5.16 -14.50
N ALA A 230 -17.13 4.80 -15.67
CA ALA A 230 -17.39 3.41 -16.04
C ALA A 230 -16.07 2.63 -16.20
N ALA A 231 -15.11 3.15 -16.96
CA ALA A 231 -13.78 2.59 -17.13
C ALA A 231 -13.08 2.39 -15.78
N TRP A 232 -13.08 3.42 -14.92
CA TRP A 232 -12.54 3.31 -13.58
C TRP A 232 -13.24 2.22 -12.76
N SER A 233 -14.57 2.16 -12.80
CA SER A 233 -15.35 1.14 -12.08
C SER A 233 -15.11 -0.29 -12.57
N ASN A 234 -14.65 -0.46 -13.82
CA ASN A 234 -14.29 -1.76 -14.39
C ASN A 234 -12.91 -2.22 -13.94
N ILE A 235 -11.94 -1.32 -13.85
CA ILE A 235 -10.54 -1.66 -13.56
C ILE A 235 -10.16 -1.54 -12.10
N VAL A 236 -10.82 -0.65 -11.36
CA VAL A 236 -10.49 -0.43 -9.95
C VAL A 236 -10.80 -1.70 -9.20
N THR A 237 -9.89 -2.11 -8.33
CA THR A 237 -10.16 -3.21 -7.42
C THR A 237 -11.40 -2.84 -6.62
N LYS A 238 -12.52 -3.48 -6.94
CA LYS A 238 -13.75 -3.28 -6.20
C LYS A 238 -13.44 -3.71 -4.79
N ASN A 239 -13.76 -2.85 -3.82
CA ASN A 239 -13.77 -3.29 -2.44
C ASN A 239 -14.67 -4.52 -2.43
N PRO A 240 -14.14 -5.69 -2.08
CA PRO A 240 -14.99 -6.85 -2.03
C PRO A 240 -16.15 -6.53 -1.09
N VAL A 241 -17.38 -6.92 -1.49
CA VAL A 241 -18.64 -6.64 -0.76
C VAL A 241 -18.52 -6.96 0.74
N TRP A 242 -17.61 -7.84 1.07
CA TRP A 242 -17.32 -8.27 2.41
C TRP A 242 -16.66 -7.26 3.33
N ILE A 243 -15.82 -6.38 2.81
CA ILE A 243 -15.18 -5.32 3.63
C ILE A 243 -16.23 -4.36 4.14
N GLU A 244 -17.20 -4.06 3.29
CA GLU A 244 -18.38 -3.30 3.66
C GLU A 244 -19.21 -4.05 4.72
N LYS A 245 -19.34 -5.38 4.62
CA LYS A 245 -20.01 -6.19 5.66
C LYS A 245 -19.30 -6.09 7.02
N ILE A 246 -17.98 -6.23 7.08
CA ILE A 246 -17.23 -6.08 8.35
C ILE A 246 -17.43 -4.68 8.93
N TYR A 247 -17.38 -3.66 8.08
CA TYR A 247 -17.59 -2.27 8.50
C TYR A 247 -19.01 -2.05 9.04
N ILE A 248 -20.03 -2.53 8.33
CA ILE A 248 -21.45 -2.41 8.74
C ILE A 248 -21.71 -3.11 10.08
N TRP A 249 -21.04 -4.24 10.35
CA TRP A 249 -21.32 -5.01 11.56
C TRP A 249 -20.88 -4.32 12.84
N GLY A 250 -19.85 -3.47 12.81
CA GLY A 250 -19.37 -2.74 14.01
C GLY A 250 -18.98 -3.64 15.19
N GLN A 251 -18.74 -4.93 14.95
CA GLN A 251 -18.34 -5.93 15.93
C GLN A 251 -16.85 -6.25 15.78
N ASP A 252 -16.23 -6.68 16.88
CA ASP A 252 -14.85 -7.15 16.86
C ASP A 252 -14.71 -8.38 15.98
N TYR A 253 -13.66 -8.39 15.16
CA TYR A 253 -13.28 -9.54 14.33
C TYR A 253 -11.77 -9.78 14.39
N GLY A 254 -11.36 -10.99 14.04
CA GLY A 254 -9.95 -11.35 14.04
C GLY A 254 -9.70 -12.82 14.35
N PHE A 255 -8.58 -13.07 15.01
CA PHE A 255 -8.08 -14.40 15.33
C PHE A 255 -7.83 -14.55 16.82
N VAL A 256 -8.00 -15.77 17.31
CA VAL A 256 -7.39 -16.18 18.58
C VAL A 256 -5.90 -16.31 18.36
N CYS A 257 -5.11 -15.73 19.26
CA CYS A 257 -3.66 -15.75 19.22
C CYS A 257 -3.11 -16.48 20.45
N TYR A 258 -2.00 -17.19 20.26
CA TYR A 258 -1.24 -17.83 21.32
C TYR A 258 0.21 -17.36 21.30
N THR A 259 0.81 -17.30 22.49
CA THR A 259 2.26 -17.28 22.64
C THR A 259 2.72 -18.70 22.94
N SER A 260 3.81 -19.16 22.32
CA SER A 260 4.40 -20.46 22.66
C SER A 260 5.16 -20.41 23.99
N SER A 261 5.39 -21.58 24.60
CA SER A 261 6.19 -21.69 25.81
C SER A 261 7.66 -21.25 25.61
N GLU A 262 8.18 -21.48 24.41
CA GLU A 262 9.53 -21.16 23.96
C GLU A 262 9.66 -19.65 23.76
N THR A 263 8.66 -19.03 23.14
CA THR A 263 8.58 -17.57 23.05
C THR A 263 8.60 -16.94 24.44
N GLU A 264 7.88 -17.48 25.42
CA GLU A 264 7.89 -16.89 26.76
C GLU A 264 9.25 -16.94 27.47
N GLN A 265 10.13 -17.88 27.10
CA GLN A 265 11.49 -17.98 27.63
C GLN A 265 12.42 -16.91 27.03
N ARG A 266 12.00 -16.20 25.99
CA ARG A 266 12.75 -15.10 25.40
C ARG A 266 12.85 -13.91 26.36
N PRO A 267 13.93 -13.11 26.25
CA PRO A 267 14.08 -11.88 27.02
C PRO A 267 12.83 -10.99 26.97
N ALA A 268 12.47 -10.38 28.11
CA ALA A 268 11.26 -9.57 28.20
C ALA A 268 11.27 -8.38 27.20
N ASN A 269 12.44 -7.76 27.01
CA ASN A 269 12.65 -6.67 26.07
C ASN A 269 12.44 -7.08 24.60
N SER A 270 12.83 -8.29 24.19
CA SER A 270 12.61 -8.74 22.81
C SER A 270 11.14 -9.01 22.53
N LYS A 271 10.44 -9.63 23.47
CA LYS A 271 8.98 -9.79 23.42
C LYS A 271 8.27 -8.45 23.36
N GLU A 272 8.63 -7.50 24.23
CA GLU A 272 8.03 -6.17 24.26
C GLU A 272 8.29 -5.39 22.96
N ALA A 273 9.51 -5.48 22.40
CA ALA A 273 9.84 -4.88 21.13
C ALA A 273 9.00 -5.49 19.99
N TRP A 274 8.88 -6.82 19.93
CA TRP A 274 8.05 -7.51 18.95
C TRP A 274 6.58 -7.11 19.06
N PHE A 275 6.01 -7.12 20.27
CA PHE A 275 4.63 -6.66 20.50
C PHE A 275 4.43 -5.18 20.20
N SER A 276 5.46 -4.35 20.38
CA SER A 276 5.40 -2.93 20.02
C SER A 276 5.35 -2.72 18.51
N ILE A 277 6.09 -3.53 17.74
CA ILE A 277 5.99 -3.55 16.27
C ILE A 277 4.61 -4.05 15.87
N PHE A 278 4.21 -5.25 16.36
CA PHE A 278 2.94 -5.88 16.03
C PHE A 278 1.75 -4.94 16.27
N ASN A 279 1.71 -4.25 17.42
CA ASN A 279 0.64 -3.33 17.80
C ASN A 279 0.80 -1.89 17.25
N ASP A 280 1.70 -1.67 16.30
CA ASP A 280 1.93 -0.36 15.66
C ASP A 280 2.36 0.75 16.64
N LYS A 281 2.86 0.39 17.83
CA LYS A 281 3.38 1.36 18.82
C LYS A 281 4.76 1.87 18.44
N ARG A 282 5.50 1.09 17.65
CA ARG A 282 6.87 1.38 17.25
C ARG A 282 7.01 1.20 15.73
N LEU A 283 6.82 2.30 15.01
CA LEU A 283 6.92 2.33 13.55
C LEU A 283 8.36 2.62 13.13
N SER A 284 8.85 1.87 12.15
CA SER A 284 10.03 2.23 11.37
C SER A 284 9.65 2.23 9.88
N GLU A 285 10.50 2.79 9.01
CA GLU A 285 10.20 2.83 7.57
C GLU A 285 10.01 1.44 6.96
N ASP A 286 10.54 0.38 7.59
CA ASP A 286 10.53 -0.99 7.05
C ASP A 286 9.75 -2.00 7.90
N LEU A 287 9.27 -1.60 9.09
CA LEU A 287 8.55 -2.48 10.01
C LEU A 287 7.20 -1.88 10.37
N TYR A 288 6.14 -2.56 9.91
CA TYR A 288 4.76 -2.21 10.17
C TYR A 288 4.09 -3.30 11.00
N GLY A 289 3.28 -2.86 11.96
CA GLY A 289 2.39 -3.76 12.67
C GLY A 289 1.17 -4.11 11.83
N TYR A 290 0.27 -4.84 12.46
CA TYR A 290 -0.85 -5.43 11.76
C TYR A 290 -1.91 -4.38 11.35
N ARG A 291 -2.00 -3.22 12.01
CA ARG A 291 -2.98 -2.17 11.68
C ARG A 291 -2.43 -1.22 10.62
N VAL A 292 -1.14 -0.85 10.68
CA VAL A 292 -0.53 -0.02 9.64
C VAL A 292 -0.30 -0.82 8.37
N GLY A 293 0.14 -2.08 8.45
CA GLY A 293 0.23 -2.89 7.24
C GLY A 293 -1.13 -3.11 6.55
N ALA A 294 -2.21 -3.18 7.33
CA ALA A 294 -3.57 -3.25 6.78
C ALA A 294 -3.95 -1.99 5.96
N TRP A 295 -3.36 -0.83 6.27
CA TRP A 295 -3.49 0.40 5.48
C TRP A 295 -2.83 0.29 4.11
N ASP A 296 -1.63 -0.29 4.05
CA ASP A 296 -0.84 -0.45 2.83
C ASP A 296 -1.22 -1.70 2.01
N SER A 297 -2.09 -2.56 2.56
CA SER A 297 -2.62 -3.74 1.86
C SER A 297 -3.65 -3.39 0.76
N ILE A 298 -4.20 -4.41 0.08
CA ILE A 298 -5.15 -4.33 -1.06
C ILE A 298 -6.31 -3.31 -0.90
N MET A 299 -6.57 -2.87 0.33
CA MET A 299 -7.84 -2.28 0.73
C MET A 299 -7.82 -0.80 1.10
N GLY A 300 -6.70 -0.09 0.86
CA GLY A 300 -6.51 1.37 0.93
C GLY A 300 -7.62 2.19 1.62
N GLY A 301 -7.30 2.84 2.75
CA GLY A 301 -8.14 3.86 3.38
C GLY A 301 -9.39 3.36 4.11
N LEU A 302 -10.20 2.46 3.52
CA LEU A 302 -11.36 1.86 4.19
C LEU A 302 -10.95 1.02 5.41
N THR A 303 -9.71 0.53 5.39
CA THR A 303 -9.11 -0.25 6.47
C THR A 303 -8.89 0.55 7.75
N LEU A 304 -8.91 1.90 7.75
CA LEU A 304 -8.81 2.68 9.01
C LEU A 304 -9.99 2.46 9.94
N SER A 305 -11.19 2.33 9.37
CA SER A 305 -12.38 2.06 10.16
C SER A 305 -12.40 0.61 10.62
N LEU A 306 -11.95 -0.31 9.76
CA LEU A 306 -11.86 -1.74 10.05
C LEU A 306 -10.75 -2.08 11.03
N SER A 307 -9.63 -1.36 11.03
CA SER A 307 -8.51 -1.65 11.93
C SER A 307 -8.91 -1.41 13.37
N LYS A 308 -9.79 -0.44 13.64
CA LYS A 308 -10.31 -0.17 14.99
C LYS A 308 -11.11 -1.33 15.57
N THR A 309 -11.86 -2.06 14.75
CA THR A 309 -12.65 -3.23 15.16
C THR A 309 -11.88 -4.55 15.02
N MET A 310 -10.59 -4.48 14.69
CA MET A 310 -9.73 -5.64 14.48
C MET A 310 -8.93 -5.96 15.74
N THR A 311 -9.26 -7.10 16.35
CA THR A 311 -8.77 -7.43 17.69
C THR A 311 -8.15 -8.82 17.71
N PRO A 312 -6.81 -8.93 17.90
CA PRO A 312 -6.18 -10.21 18.25
C PRO A 312 -6.61 -10.59 19.67
N LEU A 313 -7.22 -11.77 19.83
CA LEU A 313 -7.59 -12.29 21.14
C LEU A 313 -6.47 -13.20 21.65
N TRP A 314 -5.52 -12.61 22.37
CA TRP A 314 -4.43 -13.35 23.01
C TRP A 314 -4.94 -14.21 24.15
N GLN A 315 -4.65 -15.50 24.09
CA GLN A 315 -5.01 -16.44 25.14
C GLN A 315 -3.96 -16.42 26.25
N SER A 316 -4.44 -16.32 27.48
CA SER A 316 -3.61 -16.43 28.67
C SER A 316 -3.09 -17.86 28.84
N SER A 317 -1.93 -18.00 29.47
CA SER A 317 -1.42 -19.30 29.91
C SER A 317 -2.42 -20.01 30.80
N CYS A 318 -2.59 -21.32 30.60
CA CYS A 318 -3.36 -22.13 31.54
C CYS A 318 -2.62 -22.16 32.89
N GLN A 319 -3.30 -21.85 33.99
CA GLN A 319 -2.69 -21.90 35.33
C GLN A 319 -2.16 -23.30 35.71
N MET A 320 -2.75 -24.35 35.13
CA MET A 320 -2.41 -25.74 35.44
C MET A 320 -1.37 -26.35 34.48
N HIS A 321 -1.40 -25.97 33.21
CA HIS A 321 -0.57 -26.60 32.16
C HIS A 321 0.43 -25.65 31.50
N GLY A 322 0.40 -24.35 31.84
CA GLY A 322 1.22 -23.33 31.18
C GLY A 322 0.74 -23.04 29.75
N LEU A 323 1.69 -22.64 28.90
CA LEU A 323 1.45 -22.43 27.48
C LEU A 323 1.80 -23.70 26.68
N PRO A 324 1.13 -23.94 25.54
CA PRO A 324 1.52 -25.04 24.67
C PRO A 324 2.93 -24.83 24.09
N THR A 325 3.65 -25.94 23.93
CA THR A 325 4.99 -26.00 23.31
C THR A 325 4.88 -26.13 21.79
N GLU A 326 5.85 -25.57 21.07
CA GLU A 326 5.98 -25.67 19.62
C GLU A 326 6.25 -27.09 19.14
N ASP A 327 6.82 -27.95 19.99
CA ASP A 327 7.04 -29.37 19.72
C ASP A 327 5.74 -30.19 19.76
N CYS A 328 4.67 -29.63 20.32
CA CYS A 328 3.34 -30.24 20.38
C CYS A 328 2.27 -29.34 19.72
N PRO A 329 2.29 -29.13 18.38
CA PRO A 329 1.34 -28.24 17.74
C PRO A 329 -0.13 -28.65 17.84
N SER A 330 -0.41 -29.94 18.05
CA SER A 330 -1.76 -30.43 18.34
C SER A 330 -2.32 -29.87 19.64
N ALA A 331 -1.47 -29.48 20.60
CA ALA A 331 -1.94 -28.89 21.84
C ALA A 331 -2.61 -27.54 21.62
N PHE A 332 -2.04 -26.69 20.75
CA PHE A 332 -2.69 -25.44 20.36
C PHE A 332 -4.05 -25.70 19.69
N ARG A 333 -4.14 -26.67 18.77
CA ARG A 333 -5.40 -27.01 18.08
C ARG A 333 -6.46 -27.50 19.05
N GLN A 334 -6.09 -28.38 19.97
CA GLN A 334 -7.01 -28.93 20.96
C GLN A 334 -7.47 -27.86 21.95
N HIS A 335 -6.57 -27.01 22.44
CA HIS A 335 -6.93 -25.88 23.30
C HIS A 335 -7.84 -24.90 22.56
N PHE A 336 -7.52 -24.55 21.32
CA PHE A 336 -8.35 -23.68 20.51
C PHE A 336 -9.78 -24.21 20.36
N LYS A 337 -9.92 -25.50 20.01
CA LYS A 337 -11.24 -26.15 19.83
C LYS A 337 -12.05 -26.29 21.12
N LYS A 338 -11.41 -26.69 22.22
CA LYS A 338 -12.12 -27.04 23.46
C LYS A 338 -12.28 -25.86 24.42
N VAL A 339 -11.40 -24.87 24.36
CA VAL A 339 -11.35 -23.77 25.33
C VAL A 339 -11.68 -22.44 24.65
N ALA A 340 -10.90 -22.06 23.64
CA ALA A 340 -11.04 -20.73 23.06
C ALA A 340 -12.35 -20.58 22.28
N VAL A 341 -12.63 -21.46 21.31
CA VAL A 341 -13.82 -21.37 20.43
C VAL A 341 -15.14 -21.31 21.20
N PRO A 342 -15.40 -22.14 22.24
CA PRO A 342 -16.62 -22.04 23.05
C PRO A 342 -16.76 -20.73 23.83
N SER A 343 -15.65 -20.06 24.14
CA SER A 343 -15.63 -18.78 24.86
C SER A 343 -15.72 -17.54 23.95
N LEU A 344 -15.73 -17.73 22.61
CA LEU A 344 -15.81 -16.62 21.67
C LEU A 344 -17.22 -16.01 21.63
N GLU A 345 -17.36 -14.83 22.24
CA GLU A 345 -18.59 -14.04 22.19
C GLU A 345 -18.87 -13.49 20.78
N SER A 346 -17.83 -13.03 20.08
CA SER A 346 -17.99 -12.49 18.73
C SER A 346 -18.16 -13.62 17.70
N PRO A 347 -19.24 -13.60 16.90
CA PRO A 347 -19.41 -14.54 15.80
C PRO A 347 -18.41 -14.31 14.66
N ARG A 348 -17.63 -13.20 14.71
CA ARG A 348 -16.65 -12.79 13.71
C ARG A 348 -15.20 -13.01 14.16
N MET A 349 -15.00 -13.82 15.18
CA MET A 349 -13.68 -14.38 15.46
C MET A 349 -13.53 -15.67 14.65
N SER A 350 -12.37 -15.87 14.02
CA SER A 350 -12.12 -17.10 13.28
C SER A 350 -12.25 -18.32 14.20
N ARG A 351 -13.02 -19.31 13.75
CA ARG A 351 -13.28 -20.58 14.46
C ARG A 351 -12.57 -21.78 13.86
N ASN A 352 -11.92 -21.60 12.71
CA ASN A 352 -11.19 -22.63 11.98
C ASN A 352 -9.69 -22.33 11.86
N THR A 353 -9.27 -21.13 12.27
CA THR A 353 -7.89 -20.66 12.20
C THR A 353 -7.53 -19.90 13.45
N PHE A 354 -6.34 -20.14 13.96
CA PHE A 354 -5.74 -19.35 15.03
C PHE A 354 -4.29 -19.05 14.70
N LEU A 355 -3.71 -18.10 15.41
CA LEU A 355 -2.36 -17.64 15.21
C LEU A 355 -1.49 -18.03 16.39
N VAL A 356 -0.22 -18.33 16.12
CA VAL A 356 0.77 -18.62 17.17
C VAL A 356 2.02 -17.80 16.91
N LEU A 357 2.44 -17.07 17.94
CA LEU A 357 3.77 -16.48 18.03
C LEU A 357 4.73 -17.57 18.48
N HIS A 358 5.59 -18.00 17.55
CA HIS A 358 6.69 -18.92 17.80
C HIS A 358 7.97 -18.16 18.14
N ASP A 359 8.94 -18.85 18.73
CA ASP A 359 10.29 -18.35 18.99
C ASP A 359 10.95 -17.83 17.69
N ALA A 360 10.80 -18.60 16.61
CA ALA A 360 11.29 -18.24 15.28
C ALA A 360 10.65 -16.97 14.68
N CYS A 361 9.55 -16.46 15.26
CA CYS A 361 8.97 -15.18 14.86
C CYS A 361 9.69 -13.97 15.50
N ILE A 362 10.49 -14.19 16.55
CA ILE A 362 11.28 -13.17 17.24
C ILE A 362 12.75 -13.32 16.85
N TRP A 363 13.15 -12.55 15.83
CA TRP A 363 14.54 -12.26 15.47
C TRP A 363 15.48 -12.12 16.69
N PRO A 364 16.64 -12.80 16.68
CA PRO A 364 17.67 -12.68 17.72
C PRO A 364 18.12 -11.24 18.00
N GLU A 365 18.11 -10.36 17.00
CA GLU A 365 18.52 -8.96 17.12
C GLU A 365 17.68 -8.20 18.15
N LEU A 366 16.40 -8.57 18.32
CA LEU A 366 15.52 -7.96 19.31
C LEU A 366 15.94 -8.25 20.76
N ASP A 367 16.71 -9.31 21.02
CA ASP A 367 17.19 -9.64 22.38
C ASP A 367 18.12 -8.57 22.93
N THR A 368 18.77 -7.82 22.04
CA THR A 368 19.71 -6.76 22.39
C THR A 368 19.10 -5.37 22.40
N VAL A 369 17.86 -5.23 21.94
CA VAL A 369 17.17 -3.93 21.88
C VAL A 369 16.82 -3.47 23.30
N THR A 370 17.34 -2.32 23.69
CA THR A 370 16.97 -1.65 24.94
C THR A 370 15.98 -0.51 24.68
N GLU A 371 15.29 -0.09 25.73
CA GLU A 371 14.32 1.00 25.66
C GLU A 371 14.98 2.28 25.12
N GLY A 372 14.41 2.87 24.05
CA GLY A 372 14.94 4.06 23.40
C GLY A 372 15.97 3.83 22.28
N MET A 373 16.52 2.63 22.11
CA MET A 373 17.42 2.32 20.98
C MET A 373 16.63 2.02 19.71
N SER A 374 16.82 2.77 18.61
CA SER A 374 16.24 2.42 17.30
C SER A 374 16.41 0.93 17.00
N ILE A 375 15.34 0.28 16.54
CA ILE A 375 15.43 -1.11 16.08
C ILE A 375 16.49 -1.11 14.98
N PRO A 376 17.50 -2.00 15.05
CA PRO A 376 18.48 -2.12 13.98
C PRO A 376 17.74 -2.27 12.66
N HIS A 377 18.04 -1.41 11.68
CA HIS A 377 17.56 -1.67 10.33
C HIS A 377 18.08 -3.04 9.91
N PRO A 378 17.26 -3.86 9.24
CA PRO A 378 17.80 -5.07 8.61
C PRO A 378 18.96 -4.65 7.70
N PRO A 379 20.08 -5.39 7.68
CA PRO A 379 21.16 -5.16 6.74
C PRO A 379 20.57 -4.97 5.34
N GLU A 380 20.95 -3.88 4.65
CA GLU A 380 20.61 -3.73 3.23
C GLU A 380 21.10 -5.01 2.52
N PRO A 381 20.26 -5.64 1.68
CA PRO A 381 20.62 -6.90 1.06
C PRO A 381 21.90 -6.69 0.24
N ASP A 382 22.99 -7.29 0.73
CA ASP A 382 24.19 -7.44 -0.06
C ASP A 382 23.77 -8.29 -1.26
N SER A 383 23.88 -7.73 -2.46
CA SER A 383 23.28 -8.21 -3.72
C SER A 383 23.68 -9.64 -4.18
N SER A 384 24.30 -10.44 -3.31
CA SER A 384 24.82 -11.77 -3.57
C SER A 384 24.38 -12.86 -2.57
N ARG A 385 23.53 -12.55 -1.57
CA ARG A 385 22.95 -13.57 -0.67
C ARG A 385 21.43 -13.50 -0.65
N ASP A 386 20.79 -14.57 -1.08
CA ASP A 386 19.33 -14.81 -1.07
C ASP A 386 18.71 -14.91 0.34
N GLU A 387 19.41 -14.48 1.40
CA GLU A 387 18.88 -14.45 2.77
C GLU A 387 18.20 -13.10 3.02
N TYR A 388 16.94 -13.04 2.58
CA TYR A 388 15.99 -11.99 2.92
C TYR A 388 15.89 -11.84 4.46
N HIS A 389 16.24 -10.68 5.02
CA HIS A 389 16.02 -10.37 6.44
C HIS A 389 14.52 -10.35 6.78
N PRO A 390 14.14 -10.64 8.05
CA PRO A 390 12.84 -11.24 8.33
C PRO A 390 11.67 -10.29 8.07
N MET A 391 10.60 -10.81 7.50
CA MET A 391 9.30 -10.14 7.57
C MET A 391 8.72 -10.41 8.96
N VAL A 392 8.04 -9.44 9.57
CA VAL A 392 7.34 -9.69 10.85
C VAL A 392 6.23 -10.70 10.53
N PHE A 393 6.30 -11.94 11.01
CA PHE A 393 5.33 -12.97 10.67
C PHE A 393 4.76 -13.67 11.91
N LEU A 394 3.62 -14.32 11.72
CA LEU A 394 3.05 -15.29 12.66
C LEU A 394 2.77 -16.61 11.94
N TRP A 395 2.67 -17.69 12.70
CA TRP A 395 2.16 -18.95 12.16
C TRP A 395 0.64 -18.95 12.23
N ALA A 396 -0.02 -19.07 11.09
CA ALA A 396 -1.44 -19.39 11.02
C ALA A 396 -1.60 -20.90 11.05
N TYR A 397 -2.44 -21.40 11.95
CA TYR A 397 -2.72 -22.81 12.15
C TYR A 397 -4.12 -23.16 11.68
N ASP A 398 -4.23 -24.29 10.99
CA ASP A 398 -5.52 -24.88 10.67
C ASP A 398 -6.00 -25.70 11.85
N ALA A 399 -7.14 -25.29 12.43
CA ALA A 399 -7.68 -25.93 13.61
C ALA A 399 -8.17 -27.35 13.32
N ASP A 400 -8.65 -27.58 12.09
CA ASP A 400 -9.25 -28.84 11.65
C ASP A 400 -8.28 -29.79 10.98
N TRP A 401 -7.03 -29.36 10.78
CA TRP A 401 -6.01 -30.25 10.25
C TRP A 401 -5.60 -31.29 11.28
N GLU A 402 -5.68 -32.55 10.87
CA GLU A 402 -5.14 -33.70 11.61
C GLU A 402 -3.93 -34.24 10.85
N PRO A 403 -2.78 -34.43 11.53
CA PRO A 403 -1.62 -34.99 10.87
C PRO A 403 -1.89 -36.44 10.42
N PRO A 404 -1.27 -36.90 9.32
CA PRO A 404 -1.35 -38.29 8.90
C PRO A 404 -0.93 -39.23 10.04
N ARG A 405 -1.75 -40.24 10.35
CA ARG A 405 -1.42 -41.22 11.38
C ARG A 405 -0.24 -42.08 10.91
N ARG A 406 0.91 -41.98 11.58
CA ARG A 406 2.01 -42.94 11.38
C ARG A 406 1.62 -44.27 12.03
N ALA A 407 1.80 -45.37 11.31
CA ALA A 407 1.38 -46.73 11.72
C ALA A 407 1.95 -47.21 13.08
N ASN A 408 2.94 -46.51 13.66
CA ASN A 408 3.64 -46.90 14.89
C ASN A 408 3.57 -45.86 16.03
N GLN A 409 2.71 -44.83 15.96
CA GLN A 409 2.54 -43.92 17.11
C GLN A 409 1.65 -44.56 18.17
N GLN A 410 2.28 -45.04 19.26
CA GLN A 410 1.61 -45.44 20.49
C GLN A 410 0.72 -44.29 21.00
N GLN A 411 -0.50 -44.62 21.42
CA GLN A 411 -1.39 -43.69 22.12
C GLN A 411 -0.65 -43.07 23.32
N GLU A 412 -0.32 -41.79 23.24
CA GLU A 412 0.14 -41.04 24.40
C GLU A 412 -1.02 -40.83 25.38
N ALA A 413 -0.75 -41.08 26.66
CA ALA A 413 -1.75 -41.07 27.70
C ALA A 413 -2.30 -39.65 27.92
N THR A 414 -3.61 -39.49 27.76
CA THR A 414 -4.34 -38.28 28.10
C THR A 414 -4.32 -38.09 29.62
N THR A 415 -3.45 -37.23 30.14
CA THR A 415 -3.51 -36.83 31.55
C THR A 415 -4.68 -35.88 31.77
N VAL A 416 -5.70 -36.34 32.48
CA VAL A 416 -6.83 -35.53 32.95
C VAL A 416 -6.43 -34.93 34.29
N ILE A 417 -6.33 -33.60 34.38
CA ILE A 417 -6.08 -32.88 35.63
C ILE A 417 -7.40 -32.28 36.12
N GLU A 418 -7.81 -32.65 37.33
CA GLU A 418 -9.04 -32.20 37.98
C GLU A 418 -9.00 -30.68 38.21
N GLY A 419 -10.05 -29.95 37.79
CA GLY A 419 -10.14 -28.49 37.92
C GLY A 419 -9.71 -27.65 36.71
N CYS A 420 -9.11 -28.23 35.65
CA CYS A 420 -8.95 -27.52 34.37
C CYS A 420 -10.04 -27.91 33.36
N THR A 421 -10.62 -26.92 32.68
CA THR A 421 -11.51 -27.15 31.51
C THR A 421 -10.75 -27.59 30.27
N CYS A 422 -9.42 -27.47 30.27
CA CYS A 422 -8.50 -27.91 29.22
C CYS A 422 -8.17 -29.41 29.28
N GLN A 423 -9.17 -30.26 29.59
CA GLN A 423 -8.98 -31.69 29.81
C GLN A 423 -8.28 -32.36 28.61
N GLY A 424 -7.06 -32.86 28.85
CA GLY A 424 -6.33 -33.67 27.89
C GLY A 424 -5.82 -32.94 26.66
N THR A 425 -5.66 -31.61 26.70
CA THR A 425 -5.31 -30.80 25.51
C THR A 425 -3.83 -30.79 25.12
N PHE A 426 -2.96 -31.63 25.69
CA PHE A 426 -1.51 -31.55 25.46
C PHE A 426 -0.83 -32.87 25.04
N ALA A 427 -1.59 -33.93 24.79
CA ALA A 427 -1.07 -35.29 24.57
C ALA A 427 -1.06 -35.71 23.09
N GLY A 428 -0.49 -34.90 22.20
CA GLY A 428 -0.33 -35.29 20.80
C GLY A 428 1.07 -34.97 20.28
N GLY A 429 1.88 -36.00 20.01
CA GLY A 429 3.11 -35.83 19.25
C GLY A 429 2.87 -35.26 17.83
N TYR A 430 3.88 -34.57 17.29
CA TYR A 430 3.89 -34.05 15.93
C TYR A 430 3.78 -35.18 14.90
N GLY A 431 2.62 -35.31 14.23
CA GLY A 431 2.38 -36.38 13.26
C GLY A 431 2.99 -36.13 11.86
N GLY A 432 3.74 -35.04 11.68
CA GLY A 432 4.43 -34.72 10.42
C GLY A 432 3.53 -34.08 9.36
N ALA A 433 4.13 -33.70 8.24
CA ALA A 433 3.43 -33.14 7.10
C ALA A 433 2.58 -34.18 6.34
N ASP A 434 1.57 -33.71 5.60
CA ASP A 434 0.84 -34.54 4.63
C ASP A 434 1.68 -34.90 3.40
N GLU A 435 1.09 -35.61 2.43
CA GLU A 435 1.78 -36.07 1.20
C GLU A 435 2.41 -34.93 0.39
N ASP A 436 1.84 -33.73 0.46
CA ASP A 436 2.33 -32.56 -0.26
C ASP A 436 3.40 -31.79 0.55
N GLY A 437 3.58 -32.11 1.84
CA GLY A 437 4.47 -31.38 2.74
C GLY A 437 3.76 -30.32 3.59
N TYR A 438 2.43 -30.30 3.64
CA TYR A 438 1.68 -29.36 4.46
C TYR A 438 1.52 -29.85 5.91
N GLU A 439 1.92 -29.01 6.87
CA GLU A 439 1.96 -29.31 8.31
C GLU A 439 0.73 -28.78 9.08
N GLY A 440 -0.33 -28.40 8.37
CA GLY A 440 -1.49 -27.76 8.98
C GLY A 440 -1.21 -26.34 9.47
N ARG A 441 -0.20 -25.67 8.91
CA ARG A 441 0.20 -24.29 9.25
C ARG A 441 0.93 -23.60 8.09
N VAL A 442 0.92 -22.28 8.10
CA VAL A 442 1.63 -21.42 7.12
C VAL A 442 2.15 -20.16 7.80
N LYS A 443 3.31 -19.65 7.35
CA LYS A 443 3.83 -18.35 7.80
C LYS A 443 3.07 -17.24 7.11
N VAL A 444 2.56 -16.28 7.87
CA VAL A 444 1.78 -15.16 7.35
C VAL A 444 2.40 -13.87 7.83
N ASP A 445 2.62 -12.97 6.88
CA ASP A 445 3.16 -11.64 7.14
C ASP A 445 2.16 -10.79 7.95
N VAL A 446 2.63 -10.18 9.05
CA VAL A 446 1.84 -9.42 10.02
C VAL A 446 1.11 -8.24 9.38
N PRO A 447 1.75 -7.43 8.52
CA PRO A 447 1.09 -6.39 7.75
C PRO A 447 -0.19 -6.79 7.02
N VAL A 448 -0.30 -8.03 6.52
CA VAL A 448 -1.47 -8.48 5.73
C VAL A 448 -2.38 -9.46 6.49
N LEU A 449 -2.02 -9.74 7.74
CA LEU A 449 -2.52 -10.86 8.55
C LEU A 449 -4.03 -10.85 8.78
N PHE A 450 -4.64 -9.69 8.98
CA PHE A 450 -6.05 -9.65 9.36
C PHE A 450 -6.99 -9.21 8.26
N THR A 451 -6.51 -8.42 7.29
CA THR A 451 -7.39 -7.90 6.23
C THR A 451 -7.74 -9.01 5.24
N TRP A 452 -6.74 -9.74 4.74
CA TRP A 452 -6.98 -10.69 3.66
C TRP A 452 -7.18 -12.13 4.15
N LEU A 453 -6.33 -12.61 5.07
CA LEU A 453 -6.38 -13.99 5.58
C LEU A 453 -7.72 -14.30 6.27
N TYR A 454 -8.23 -13.37 7.10
CA TYR A 454 -9.48 -13.57 7.85
C TYR A 454 -10.66 -13.86 6.91
N TRP A 455 -10.76 -13.12 5.80
CA TRP A 455 -11.86 -13.30 4.87
C TRP A 455 -11.72 -14.55 3.99
N ALA A 456 -10.51 -14.80 3.46
CA ALA A 456 -10.20 -16.00 2.67
C ALA A 456 -10.72 -17.28 3.35
N ARG A 457 -10.70 -17.29 4.68
CA ARG A 457 -11.13 -18.40 5.53
C ARG A 457 -12.50 -18.30 6.17
N HIS A 458 -13.19 -17.16 6.16
CA HIS A 458 -14.49 -17.03 6.85
C HIS A 458 -15.68 -17.00 5.89
N VAL A 459 -15.59 -16.46 4.66
CA VAL A 459 -16.83 -16.18 3.89
C VAL A 459 -16.72 -16.24 2.35
N SER A 460 -15.55 -16.31 1.71
CA SER A 460 -15.53 -16.46 0.24
C SER A 460 -15.89 -17.89 -0.19
N GLU A 461 -16.82 -18.01 -1.14
CA GLU A 461 -16.87 -19.13 -2.08
C GLU A 461 -16.22 -18.70 -3.40
N PRO A 462 -15.32 -19.51 -3.99
CA PRO A 462 -14.77 -20.73 -3.42
C PRO A 462 -13.89 -20.43 -2.19
N HIS A 463 -14.00 -21.29 -1.18
CA HIS A 463 -13.22 -21.19 0.06
C HIS A 463 -11.75 -21.42 -0.26
N ILE A 464 -10.89 -20.42 -0.01
CA ILE A 464 -9.44 -20.64 -0.05
C ILE A 464 -9.07 -21.17 1.33
N ASP A 465 -8.71 -22.44 1.41
CA ASP A 465 -8.28 -23.04 2.67
C ASP A 465 -6.83 -22.66 3.02
N LEU A 466 -6.37 -23.05 4.20
CA LEU A 466 -5.01 -22.73 4.64
C LEU A 466 -3.94 -23.51 3.86
N LYS A 467 -4.30 -24.66 3.28
CA LYS A 467 -3.40 -25.47 2.43
C LYS A 467 -3.15 -24.78 1.09
N ASP A 468 -4.17 -24.16 0.51
CA ASP A 468 -4.07 -23.31 -0.68
C ASP A 468 -3.17 -22.10 -0.44
N ILE A 469 -3.32 -21.45 0.72
CA ILE A 469 -2.44 -20.35 1.14
C ILE A 469 -1.01 -20.84 1.31
N TRP A 470 -0.81 -22.01 1.93
CA TRP A 470 0.49 -22.64 2.06
C TRP A 470 1.15 -22.93 0.71
N ARG A 471 0.41 -23.46 -0.28
CA ARG A 471 0.90 -23.68 -1.66
C ARG A 471 1.35 -22.36 -2.29
N MET A 472 0.57 -21.30 -2.13
CA MET A 472 0.93 -19.96 -2.60
C MET A 472 2.19 -19.41 -1.94
N ALA A 473 2.38 -19.70 -0.65
CA ALA A 473 3.55 -19.26 0.11
C ALA A 473 4.83 -19.92 -0.37
N GLN A 474 4.76 -21.16 -0.89
CA GLN A 474 5.94 -21.87 -1.40
C GLN A 474 6.62 -21.15 -2.57
N THR A 475 5.90 -20.30 -3.29
CA THR A 475 6.45 -19.49 -4.39
C THR A 475 6.95 -18.11 -3.93
N MET A 476 7.00 -17.85 -2.62
CA MET A 476 7.34 -16.54 -2.04
C MET A 476 8.64 -16.59 -1.24
N PRO A 477 9.36 -15.46 -1.12
CA PRO A 477 10.54 -15.35 -0.26
C PRO A 477 10.25 -15.82 1.17
N GLY A 478 11.16 -16.60 1.75
CA GLY A 478 11.04 -17.12 3.13
C GLY A 478 9.86 -18.08 3.38
N GLN A 479 9.14 -18.48 2.32
CA GLN A 479 7.87 -19.20 2.40
C GLN A 479 6.83 -18.46 3.26
N ILE A 480 6.90 -17.12 3.26
CA ILE A 480 5.97 -16.26 3.98
C ILE A 480 4.90 -15.83 3.00
N TRP A 481 3.66 -16.12 3.34
CA TRP A 481 2.56 -15.66 2.54
C TRP A 481 2.37 -14.15 2.73
N THR A 482 2.61 -13.41 1.64
CA THR A 482 2.34 -11.98 1.50
C THR A 482 1.19 -11.80 0.52
N CYS A 483 0.17 -11.04 0.90
CA CYS A 483 -0.91 -10.70 -0.02
C CYS A 483 -0.46 -9.58 -0.95
N CYS A 484 -0.06 -9.90 -2.18
CA CYS A 484 0.23 -8.87 -3.19
C CYS A 484 -1.07 -8.36 -3.83
N HIS A 485 -1.17 -7.04 -4.03
CA HIS A 485 -2.31 -6.36 -4.69
C HIS A 485 -2.81 -7.01 -5.98
N ASP A 486 -1.92 -7.64 -6.75
CA ASP A 486 -2.22 -8.26 -8.05
C ASP A 486 -2.97 -9.60 -7.94
N ARG A 487 -3.04 -10.24 -6.76
CA ARG A 487 -3.62 -11.59 -6.61
C ARG A 487 -5.15 -11.60 -6.41
N PHE A 488 -5.79 -10.43 -6.29
CA PHE A 488 -7.25 -10.31 -6.26
C PHE A 488 -7.81 -9.51 -7.45
N ASP A 489 -7.08 -9.51 -8.57
CA ASP A 489 -7.60 -9.03 -9.85
C ASP A 489 -8.42 -10.14 -10.51
N SER A 490 -9.74 -10.16 -10.26
CA SER A 490 -10.66 -11.13 -10.87
C SER A 490 -10.75 -11.02 -12.39
N SER A 491 -10.13 -10.00 -13.01
CA SER A 491 -10.03 -9.83 -14.46
C SER A 491 -8.78 -10.47 -15.08
N ARG A 492 -7.83 -10.97 -14.27
CA ARG A 492 -6.66 -11.72 -14.77
C ARG A 492 -6.97 -13.22 -14.78
N PRO A 493 -6.97 -13.89 -15.96
CA PRO A 493 -7.15 -15.35 -16.03
C PRO A 493 -6.02 -16.12 -15.32
N ASP A 494 -4.84 -15.53 -15.17
CA ASP A 494 -3.70 -16.08 -14.41
C ASP A 494 -3.80 -15.89 -12.88
N SER A 495 -4.91 -15.30 -12.38
CA SER A 495 -5.24 -15.37 -10.95
C SER A 495 -5.76 -16.74 -10.53
N ARG A 496 -5.99 -17.66 -11.50
CA ARG A 496 -6.20 -19.07 -11.22
C ARG A 496 -4.92 -19.68 -10.66
N MET A 497 -5.06 -20.33 -9.51
CA MET A 497 -4.01 -21.02 -8.78
C MET A 497 -3.18 -21.92 -9.70
N PRO A 498 -1.84 -21.94 -9.57
CA PRO A 498 -1.03 -22.93 -10.27
C PRO A 498 -1.49 -24.33 -9.87
N GLY A 499 -2.04 -25.09 -10.83
CA GLY A 499 -2.46 -26.48 -10.64
C GLY A 499 -3.91 -26.82 -11.02
N GLN A 500 -4.75 -25.85 -11.40
CA GLN A 500 -6.05 -26.19 -12.00
C GLN A 500 -5.87 -26.55 -13.48
N PRO A 501 -6.30 -27.74 -13.95
CA PRO A 501 -6.38 -28.01 -15.38
C PRO A 501 -7.37 -27.02 -16.03
N PRO A 502 -7.14 -26.61 -17.28
CA PRO A 502 -8.07 -25.73 -17.99
C PRO A 502 -9.45 -26.40 -18.09
N ASP A 503 -10.51 -25.64 -17.82
CA ASP A 503 -11.89 -26.07 -18.03
C ASP A 503 -12.08 -26.50 -19.50
N PRO A 504 -12.49 -27.75 -19.78
CA PRO A 504 -12.70 -28.20 -21.13
C PRO A 504 -14.14 -27.89 -21.56
N ILE A 505 -14.56 -26.62 -21.62
CA ILE A 505 -15.77 -26.22 -22.38
C ILE A 505 -15.58 -24.78 -22.89
N LYS A 506 -15.14 -24.66 -24.15
CA LYS A 506 -15.67 -23.71 -25.17
C LYS A 506 -15.03 -24.02 -26.54
N GLU A 507 -15.15 -25.28 -26.96
CA GLU A 507 -14.98 -25.70 -28.35
C GLU A 507 -16.29 -26.40 -28.78
N VAL A 508 -17.39 -25.65 -28.80
CA VAL A 508 -18.55 -25.99 -29.66
C VAL A 508 -19.25 -24.67 -29.96
N LEU A 509 -18.94 -24.10 -31.12
CA LEU A 509 -19.86 -23.41 -32.02
C LEU A 509 -19.07 -23.09 -33.29
N ASP A 510 -18.81 -24.15 -34.05
CA ASP A 510 -18.70 -24.14 -35.51
C ASP A 510 -19.06 -25.56 -35.98
N LEU A 511 -20.37 -25.82 -35.99
CA LEU A 511 -21.13 -26.71 -36.89
C LEU A 511 -22.62 -26.44 -36.70
#